data_AF-A4EYP2-F1
#
_entry.id   AF-A4EYP2-F1
#
_cell.length_a   1.000
_cell.length_b   1.000
_cell.length_c   1.000
_cell.angle_alpha   90.00
_cell.angle_beta   90.00
_cell.angle_gamma   90.00
#
_symmetry.space_group_name_H-M   'P 1'
#
loop_
_entity.id
_entity.type
_entity.pdbx_description
1 polymer ?
#
loop_
_entity_poly.entity_id
_entity_poly.type
_entity_poly.pdbx_seq_one_letter_code
_entity_poly.pdbx_strand_id
1 'polypeptide(L)'
;MCFFSAKEVSCPFLFSAFKRGWTLLRDRGLFRGMRPFRPEWKERLREVIEAMKHINVPPIWLLGAVLLAWAQSYYLPLGLGFGAVVGGLLGGLLVGGGILLMVLALIEMRRFRTSIHPHGQPSQLVQSGIFSRSRNPIYLGDLLLLAGLILRFDAVLSLPLIPVFAWILEKRFIEVEEKRLRFTFRQDWARYEKKVRRWL
;
A
#
# COMPACT_ATOMS: atom_id res chain seq x y z
N MET A 1 31.58 -12.61 -16.54
CA MET A 1 30.52 -13.29 -15.77
C MET A 1 30.65 -12.86 -14.31
N CYS A 2 29.81 -11.91 -13.86
CA CYS A 2 29.75 -11.48 -12.46
C CYS A 2 28.28 -11.48 -12.03
N PHE A 3 27.94 -12.41 -11.13
CA PHE A 3 26.74 -12.37 -10.31
C PHE A 3 26.93 -11.29 -9.24
N PHE A 4 26.13 -10.22 -9.26
CA PHE A 4 26.04 -9.27 -8.15
C PHE A 4 24.63 -9.32 -7.55
N SER A 5 24.53 -10.05 -6.43
CA SER A 5 23.37 -10.13 -5.56
C SER A 5 23.30 -8.88 -4.69
N ALA A 6 22.39 -7.96 -5.01
CA ALA A 6 22.17 -6.72 -4.26
C ALA A 6 21.42 -6.98 -2.93
N LYS A 7 22.13 -7.48 -1.91
CA LYS A 7 21.76 -7.38 -0.49
C LYS A 7 22.78 -6.51 0.24
N GLU A 8 22.94 -5.25 -0.19
CA GLU A 8 23.77 -4.28 0.52
C GLU A 8 23.08 -2.92 0.56
N VAL A 9 22.05 -2.81 1.41
CA VAL A 9 21.82 -1.55 2.14
C VAL A 9 22.41 -1.76 3.54
N SER A 10 23.71 -2.03 3.57
CA SER A 10 24.52 -1.97 4.78
C SER A 10 25.28 -0.66 4.65
N CYS A 11 24.92 0.33 5.46
CA CYS A 11 25.72 1.54 5.62
C CYS A 11 27.03 1.11 6.32
N PRO A 12 28.15 0.90 5.60
CA PRO A 12 29.34 0.26 6.19
C PRO A 12 30.00 1.18 7.22
N PHE A 13 29.79 2.49 7.04
CA PHE A 13 30.36 3.54 7.87
C PHE A 13 29.72 3.60 9.26
N LEU A 14 28.39 3.59 9.34
CA LEU A 14 27.64 3.61 10.60
C LEU A 14 27.87 2.36 11.43
N PHE A 15 27.95 1.19 10.79
CA PHE A 15 28.20 -0.06 11.50
C PHE A 15 29.62 -0.14 12.05
N SER A 16 30.64 0.36 11.33
CA SER A 16 32.02 0.39 11.83
C SER A 16 32.23 1.44 12.93
N ALA A 17 31.56 2.58 12.84
CA ALA A 17 31.59 3.64 13.85
C ALA A 17 30.88 3.20 15.15
N PHE A 18 29.72 2.56 15.03
CA PHE A 18 29.00 1.97 16.15
C PHE A 18 29.81 0.85 16.82
N LYS A 19 30.44 -0.03 16.02
CA LYS A 19 31.26 -1.12 16.55
C LYS A 19 32.48 -0.60 17.29
N ARG A 20 33.17 0.43 16.78
CA ARG A 20 34.32 1.09 17.47
C ARG A 20 33.91 1.85 18.73
N GLY A 21 32.79 2.58 18.69
CA GLY A 21 32.25 3.29 19.86
C GLY A 21 31.81 2.32 20.95
N TRP A 22 31.22 1.19 20.58
CA TRP A 22 30.80 0.14 21.50
C TRP A 22 31.98 -0.53 22.23
N THR A 23 33.11 -0.80 21.54
CA THR A 23 34.31 -1.33 22.20
C THR A 23 34.91 -0.33 23.19
N LEU A 24 35.02 0.96 22.81
CA LEU A 24 35.56 2.01 23.68
C LEU A 24 34.69 2.27 24.93
N LEU A 25 33.36 2.18 24.79
CA LEU A 25 32.41 2.34 25.90
C LEU A 25 32.37 1.10 26.81
N ARG A 26 32.62 -0.09 26.27
CA ARG A 26 32.73 -1.34 27.06
C ARG A 26 33.97 -1.35 27.95
N ASP A 27 35.12 -0.89 27.43
CA ASP A 27 36.39 -0.90 28.17
C ASP A 27 36.43 0.15 29.31
N ARG A 28 35.59 1.19 29.25
CA ARG A 28 35.41 2.16 30.35
C ARG A 28 34.49 1.68 31.48
N GLY A 29 34.03 0.42 31.44
CA GLY A 29 33.22 -0.18 32.52
C GLY A 29 31.82 0.41 32.71
N LEU A 30 31.38 1.32 31.83
CA LEU A 30 30.13 2.07 31.96
C LEU A 30 28.87 1.20 31.78
N PHE A 31 29.02 -0.03 31.27
CA PHE A 31 27.94 -0.96 30.96
C PHE A 31 28.19 -2.36 31.55
N ARG A 32 28.73 -2.43 32.78
CA ARG A 32 28.82 -3.69 33.55
C ARG A 32 27.41 -4.19 33.84
N GLY A 33 26.98 -5.26 33.16
CA GLY A 33 25.69 -5.93 33.38
C GLY A 33 24.69 -5.88 32.21
N MET A 34 24.97 -5.15 31.13
CA MET A 34 24.15 -5.26 29.92
C MET A 34 24.43 -6.58 29.20
N ARG A 35 23.40 -7.43 29.08
CA ARG A 35 23.49 -8.68 28.33
C ARG A 35 23.80 -8.38 26.86
N PRO A 36 24.71 -9.14 26.21
CA PRO A 36 25.01 -8.95 24.79
C PRO A 36 23.74 -9.14 23.95
N PHE A 37 23.62 -8.37 22.88
CA PHE A 37 22.52 -8.48 21.92
C PHE A 37 22.52 -9.88 21.28
N ARG A 38 21.64 -10.77 21.74
CA ARG A 38 21.68 -12.18 21.36
C ARG A 38 21.12 -12.41 19.94
N PRO A 39 21.71 -13.29 19.12
CA PRO A 39 21.35 -13.49 17.72
C PRO A 39 19.88 -13.91 17.50
N GLU A 40 19.24 -14.59 18.45
CA GLU A 40 17.82 -14.97 18.36
C GLU A 40 16.86 -13.76 18.27
N TRP A 41 17.26 -12.57 18.74
CA TRP A 41 16.48 -11.36 18.59
C TRP A 41 16.38 -10.91 17.13
N LYS A 42 17.41 -11.17 16.32
CA LYS A 42 17.38 -10.85 14.88
C LYS A 42 16.41 -11.74 14.11
N GLU A 43 16.20 -12.97 14.57
CA GLU A 43 15.27 -13.91 13.95
C GLU A 43 13.83 -13.57 14.35
N ARG A 44 13.57 -13.36 15.64
CA ARG A 44 12.27 -12.85 16.11
C ARG A 44 11.90 -11.50 15.50
N LEU A 45 12.84 -10.57 15.37
CA LEU A 45 12.59 -9.30 14.69
C LEU A 45 12.28 -9.49 13.20
N ARG A 46 12.95 -10.43 12.51
CA ARG A 46 12.65 -10.74 11.11
C ARG A 46 11.27 -11.35 10.95
N GLU A 47 10.87 -12.27 11.83
CA GLU A 47 9.52 -12.85 11.85
C GLU A 47 8.44 -11.79 12.09
N VAL A 48 8.64 -10.91 13.07
CA VAL A 48 7.71 -9.81 13.35
C VAL A 48 7.63 -8.83 12.19
N ILE A 49 8.77 -8.48 11.57
CA ILE A 49 8.81 -7.59 10.40
C ILE A 49 8.12 -8.23 9.19
N GLU A 50 8.32 -9.52 8.93
CA GLU A 50 7.63 -10.24 7.85
C GLU A 50 6.12 -10.38 8.13
N ALA A 51 5.72 -10.70 9.36
CA ALA A 51 4.31 -10.73 9.75
C ALA A 51 3.64 -9.36 9.60
N MET A 52 4.32 -8.27 9.96
CA MET A 52 3.83 -6.90 9.78
C MET A 52 3.68 -6.50 8.30
N LYS A 53 4.51 -7.04 7.39
CA LYS A 53 4.34 -6.82 5.94
C LYS A 53 3.07 -7.48 5.41
N HIS A 54 2.70 -8.66 5.93
CA HIS A 54 1.46 -9.33 5.53
C HIS A 54 0.20 -8.59 6.00
N ILE A 55 0.28 -7.83 7.10
CA ILE A 55 -0.83 -7.01 7.62
C ILE A 55 -0.99 -5.70 6.83
N ASN A 56 0.09 -5.16 6.27
CA ASN A 56 0.03 -3.92 5.50
C ASN A 56 -0.27 -4.20 4.03
N VAL A 57 -1.47 -4.72 3.74
CA VAL A 57 -2.01 -4.87 2.39
C VAL A 57 -3.22 -3.96 2.17
N PRO A 58 -3.43 -3.39 0.97
CA PRO A 58 -4.52 -2.46 0.71
C PRO A 58 -5.92 -2.97 1.11
N PRO A 59 -6.28 -4.25 0.89
CA PRO A 59 -7.60 -4.77 1.27
C PRO A 59 -7.92 -4.68 2.76
N ILE A 60 -6.91 -4.75 3.64
CA ILE A 60 -7.12 -4.64 5.10
C ILE A 60 -7.50 -3.21 5.48
N TRP A 61 -6.87 -2.21 4.86
CA TRP A 61 -7.21 -0.81 5.10
C TRP A 61 -8.59 -0.46 4.53
N LEU A 62 -8.93 -0.99 3.35
CA LEU A 62 -10.27 -0.86 2.78
C LEU A 62 -11.31 -1.47 3.73
N LEU A 63 -11.08 -2.71 4.19
CA LEU A 63 -11.98 -3.38 5.13
C LEU A 63 -12.15 -2.57 6.42
N GLY A 64 -11.05 -2.04 6.98
CA GLY A 64 -11.11 -1.18 8.16
C GLY A 64 -11.94 0.08 7.93
N ALA A 65 -11.77 0.75 6.79
CA ALA A 65 -12.55 1.94 6.44
C ALA A 65 -14.05 1.61 6.24
N VAL A 66 -14.36 0.48 5.60
CA VAL A 66 -15.73 -0.01 5.40
C VAL A 66 -16.39 -0.36 6.73
N LEU A 67 -15.69 -1.07 7.61
CA LEU A 67 -16.20 -1.42 8.95
C LEU A 67 -16.42 -0.16 9.80
N LEU A 68 -15.54 0.83 9.69
CA LEU A 68 -15.71 2.10 10.37
C LEU A 68 -16.93 2.86 9.86
N ALA A 69 -17.15 2.89 8.53
CA ALA A 69 -18.32 3.52 7.94
C ALA A 69 -19.62 2.80 8.34
N TRP A 70 -19.61 1.47 8.34
CA TRP A 70 -20.73 0.66 8.80
C TRP A 70 -21.03 0.88 10.30
N ALA A 71 -20.00 0.86 11.16
CA ALA A 71 -20.15 1.09 12.59
C ALA A 71 -20.66 2.52 12.86
N GLN A 72 -20.17 3.53 12.13
CA GLN A 72 -20.69 4.88 12.23
C GLN A 72 -22.17 4.93 11.89
N SER A 73 -22.60 4.32 10.77
CA SER A 73 -24.01 4.30 10.38
C SER A 73 -24.88 3.61 11.43
N TYR A 74 -24.42 2.49 11.98
CA TYR A 74 -25.16 1.69 12.96
C TYR A 74 -25.27 2.36 14.35
N TYR A 75 -24.17 2.89 14.88
CA TYR A 75 -24.12 3.44 16.24
C TYR A 75 -24.38 4.94 16.32
N LEU A 76 -24.15 5.69 15.23
CA LEU A 76 -24.32 7.14 15.16
C LEU A 76 -25.23 7.55 13.98
N PRO A 77 -26.48 7.05 13.90
CA PRO A 77 -27.42 7.50 12.89
C PRO A 77 -27.93 8.91 13.25
N LEU A 78 -27.41 9.94 12.57
CA LEU A 78 -27.82 11.33 12.80
C LEU A 78 -29.11 11.72 12.05
N GLY A 79 -29.81 10.76 11.43
CA GLY A 79 -30.95 11.03 10.54
C GLY A 79 -30.56 11.76 9.24
N LEU A 80 -29.26 11.91 8.99
CA LEU A 80 -28.71 12.38 7.72
C LEU A 80 -28.63 11.20 6.78
N GLY A 81 -29.17 11.36 5.58
CA GLY A 81 -29.14 10.31 4.58
C GLY A 81 -29.16 10.83 3.16
N PHE A 82 -28.65 10.02 2.25
CA PHE A 82 -28.69 10.21 0.81
C PHE A 82 -30.06 9.83 0.23
N GLY A 83 -30.85 9.05 0.97
CA GLY A 83 -32.16 8.54 0.54
C GLY A 83 -32.05 7.28 -0.31
N ALA A 84 -33.10 6.45 -0.29
CA ALA A 84 -33.06 5.08 -0.84
C ALA A 84 -32.70 5.02 -2.33
N VAL A 85 -33.16 5.99 -3.13
CA VAL A 85 -32.92 6.04 -4.57
C VAL A 85 -31.48 6.41 -4.87
N VAL A 86 -30.98 7.52 -4.30
CA VAL A 86 -29.62 8.00 -4.55
C VAL A 86 -28.60 7.06 -3.90
N GLY A 87 -28.77 6.72 -2.62
CA GLY A 87 -27.89 5.81 -1.90
C GLY A 87 -27.86 4.39 -2.49
N GLY A 88 -29.01 3.90 -2.97
CA GLY A 88 -29.11 2.59 -3.63
C GLY A 88 -28.51 2.58 -5.04
N LEU A 89 -28.95 3.48 -5.92
CA LEU A 89 -28.52 3.51 -7.32
C LEU A 89 -27.08 3.99 -7.47
N LEU A 90 -26.72 5.16 -6.92
CA LEU A 90 -25.35 5.66 -7.02
C LEU A 90 -24.38 4.79 -6.24
N GLY A 91 -24.79 4.30 -5.05
CA GLY A 91 -23.98 3.36 -4.29
C GLY A 91 -23.68 2.09 -5.09
N GLY A 92 -24.71 1.50 -5.70
CA GLY A 92 -24.57 0.32 -6.57
C GLY A 92 -23.69 0.59 -7.80
N LEU A 93 -23.84 1.75 -8.46
CA LEU A 93 -23.02 2.13 -9.61
C LEU A 93 -21.55 2.31 -9.24
N LEU A 94 -21.26 2.96 -8.11
CA LEU A 94 -19.88 3.15 -7.64
C LEU A 94 -19.24 1.80 -7.26
N VAL A 95 -19.95 0.94 -6.54
CA VAL A 95 -19.47 -0.41 -6.20
C VAL A 95 -19.21 -1.22 -7.46
N GLY A 96 -20.18 -1.27 -8.39
CA GLY A 96 -20.07 -2.00 -9.64
C GLY A 96 -18.93 -1.47 -10.51
N GLY A 97 -18.79 -0.14 -10.63
CA GLY A 97 -17.70 0.52 -11.35
C GLY A 97 -16.33 0.24 -10.73
N GLY A 98 -16.23 0.24 -9.40
CA GLY A 98 -15.01 -0.11 -8.68
C GLY A 98 -14.58 -1.56 -8.94
N ILE A 99 -15.51 -2.51 -8.80
CA ILE A 99 -15.25 -3.93 -9.10
C ILE A 99 -14.84 -4.10 -10.56
N LEU A 100 -15.54 -3.46 -11.50
CA LEU A 100 -15.23 -3.53 -12.92
C LEU A 100 -13.80 -3.03 -13.20
N LEU A 101 -13.39 -1.90 -12.62
CA LEU A 101 -12.04 -1.38 -12.78
C LEU A 101 -10.98 -2.35 -12.24
N MET A 102 -11.21 -2.93 -11.07
CA MET A 102 -10.29 -3.92 -10.49
C MET A 102 -10.19 -5.17 -11.39
N VAL A 103 -11.32 -5.68 -11.86
CA VAL A 103 -11.34 -6.85 -12.77
C VAL A 103 -10.60 -6.55 -14.08
N LEU A 104 -10.83 -5.38 -14.69
CA LEU A 104 -10.13 -4.98 -15.92
C LEU A 104 -8.62 -4.84 -15.69
N ALA A 105 -8.21 -4.28 -14.55
CA ALA A 105 -6.80 -4.18 -14.18
C ALA A 105 -6.16 -5.58 -14.00
N LEU A 106 -6.84 -6.48 -13.30
CA LEU A 106 -6.37 -7.86 -13.10
C LEU A 106 -6.29 -8.65 -14.40
N ILE A 107 -7.27 -8.50 -15.30
CA ILE A 107 -7.24 -9.12 -16.63
C ILE A 107 -6.03 -8.63 -17.40
N GLU A 108 -5.77 -7.32 -17.41
CA GLU A 108 -4.64 -6.75 -18.12
C GLU A 108 -3.31 -7.24 -17.52
N MET A 109 -3.13 -7.21 -16.19
CA MET A 109 -1.92 -7.74 -15.53
C MET A 109 -1.70 -9.23 -15.83
N ARG A 110 -2.77 -10.04 -15.86
CA ARG A 110 -2.69 -11.46 -16.22
C ARG A 110 -2.25 -11.66 -17.67
N ARG A 111 -2.73 -10.84 -18.61
CA ARG A 111 -2.33 -10.91 -20.03
C ARG A 111 -0.81 -10.71 -20.19
N PHE A 112 -0.21 -9.80 -19.43
CA PHE A 112 1.23 -9.54 -19.44
C PHE A 112 2.04 -10.44 -18.50
N ARG A 113 1.40 -11.43 -17.83
CA ARG A 113 2.01 -12.32 -16.83
C ARG A 113 2.84 -11.57 -15.77
N THR A 114 2.33 -10.42 -15.32
CA THR A 114 3.00 -9.63 -14.28
C THR A 114 2.46 -10.00 -12.91
N SER A 115 3.33 -9.90 -11.90
CA SER A 115 2.98 -10.21 -10.50
C SER A 115 1.88 -9.27 -10.00
N ILE A 116 0.78 -9.84 -9.49
CA ILE A 116 -0.27 -9.11 -8.76
C ILE A 116 0.18 -8.74 -7.34
N HIS A 117 1.31 -9.29 -6.86
CA HIS A 117 1.80 -9.04 -5.51
C HIS A 117 2.39 -7.62 -5.37
N PRO A 118 1.90 -6.80 -4.42
CA PRO A 118 2.45 -5.47 -4.12
C PRO A 118 3.91 -5.50 -3.67
N HIS A 119 4.47 -6.69 -3.39
CA HIS A 119 5.85 -6.93 -2.97
C HIS A 119 6.70 -7.70 -4.00
N GLY A 120 6.12 -8.11 -5.13
CA GLY A 120 6.83 -8.82 -6.19
C GLY A 120 7.71 -7.91 -7.04
N GLN A 121 8.67 -8.49 -7.78
CA GLN A 121 9.36 -7.78 -8.85
C GLN A 121 8.53 -7.92 -10.14
N PRO A 122 8.00 -6.82 -10.69
CA PRO A 122 7.24 -6.88 -11.93
C PRO A 122 8.14 -7.28 -13.10
N SER A 123 7.74 -8.29 -13.85
CA SER A 123 8.43 -8.81 -15.04
C SER A 123 8.30 -7.88 -16.25
N GLN A 124 7.20 -7.12 -16.33
CA GLN A 124 6.89 -6.18 -17.42
C GLN A 124 6.14 -4.96 -16.89
N LEU A 125 6.27 -3.83 -17.61
CA LEU A 125 5.54 -2.60 -17.32
C LEU A 125 4.28 -2.54 -18.18
N VAL A 126 3.12 -2.75 -17.57
CA VAL A 126 1.81 -2.71 -18.25
C VAL A 126 1.40 -1.25 -18.47
N GLN A 127 1.16 -0.86 -19.73
CA GLN A 127 0.79 0.52 -20.09
C GLN A 127 -0.49 0.61 -20.94
N SER A 128 -1.11 -0.53 -21.26
CA SER A 128 -2.30 -0.64 -22.11
C SER A 128 -3.57 -0.80 -21.29
N GLY A 129 -4.72 -0.76 -21.99
CA GLY A 129 -6.03 -0.94 -21.37
C GLY A 129 -6.29 0.10 -20.28
N ILE A 130 -6.72 -0.35 -19.10
CA ILE A 130 -7.04 0.56 -18.01
C ILE A 130 -5.80 1.28 -17.44
N PHE A 131 -4.61 0.68 -17.56
CA PHE A 131 -3.34 1.30 -17.16
C PHE A 131 -2.92 2.46 -18.08
N SER A 132 -3.54 2.63 -19.25
CA SER A 132 -3.28 3.81 -20.09
C SER A 132 -4.04 5.06 -19.60
N ARG A 133 -5.01 4.89 -18.68
CA ARG A 133 -5.85 5.98 -18.14
C ARG A 133 -5.41 6.42 -16.76
N SER A 134 -5.07 5.48 -15.89
CA SER A 134 -4.51 5.73 -14.57
C SER A 134 -3.40 4.73 -14.32
N ARG A 135 -2.33 5.15 -13.64
CA ARG A 135 -1.27 4.24 -13.18
C ARG A 135 -1.73 3.27 -12.09
N ASN A 136 -2.80 3.64 -11.36
CA ASN A 136 -3.22 2.98 -10.13
C ASN A 136 -4.73 2.59 -10.17
N PRO A 137 -5.20 1.86 -11.20
CA PRO A 137 -6.63 1.61 -11.42
C PRO A 137 -7.26 0.71 -10.35
N ILE A 138 -6.48 -0.19 -9.72
CA ILE A 138 -6.97 -1.05 -8.63
C ILE A 138 -7.30 -0.20 -7.40
N TYR A 139 -6.39 0.71 -7.01
CA TYR A 139 -6.59 1.62 -5.88
C TYR A 139 -7.74 2.61 -6.11
N LEU A 140 -7.97 3.02 -7.36
CA LEU A 140 -9.16 3.78 -7.71
C LEU A 140 -10.44 2.95 -7.52
N GLY A 141 -10.40 1.66 -7.87
CA GLY A 141 -11.48 0.72 -7.59
C GLY A 141 -11.80 0.61 -6.09
N ASP A 142 -10.78 0.54 -5.24
CA ASP A 142 -10.94 0.55 -3.78
C ASP A 142 -11.63 1.83 -3.26
N LEU A 143 -11.28 2.99 -3.82
CA LEU A 143 -11.93 4.26 -3.47
C LEU A 143 -13.40 4.30 -3.88
N LEU A 144 -13.74 3.78 -5.07
CA LEU A 144 -15.11 3.70 -5.54
C LEU A 144 -15.94 2.70 -4.72
N LEU A 145 -15.35 1.57 -4.34
CA LEU A 145 -15.96 0.61 -3.41
C LEU A 145 -16.29 1.27 -2.07
N LEU A 146 -15.32 1.96 -1.46
CA LEU A 146 -15.55 2.66 -0.19
C LEU A 146 -16.65 3.72 -0.33
N ALA A 147 -16.59 4.55 -1.36
CA ALA A 147 -17.57 5.60 -1.60
C ALA A 147 -18.98 5.02 -1.81
N GLY A 148 -19.12 3.98 -2.63
CA GLY A 148 -20.40 3.33 -2.89
C GLY A 148 -20.99 2.65 -1.67
N LEU A 149 -20.16 2.04 -0.81
CA LEU A 149 -20.60 1.45 0.46
C LEU A 149 -21.00 2.52 1.48
N ILE A 150 -20.29 3.65 1.56
CA ILE A 150 -20.69 4.80 2.38
C ILE A 150 -22.10 5.28 1.99
N LEU A 151 -22.38 5.40 0.69
CA LEU A 151 -23.72 5.74 0.20
C LEU A 151 -24.75 4.67 0.54
N ARG A 152 -24.38 3.38 0.41
CA ARG A 152 -25.30 2.27 0.67
C ARG A 152 -25.66 2.13 2.14
N PHE A 153 -24.73 2.43 3.03
CA PHE A 153 -24.93 2.42 4.49
C PHE A 153 -25.55 3.71 5.02
N ASP A 154 -25.75 4.72 4.18
CA ASP A 154 -26.19 6.05 4.62
C ASP A 154 -25.22 6.69 5.63
N ALA A 155 -23.93 6.37 5.51
CA ALA A 155 -22.88 6.75 6.44
C ALA A 155 -22.34 8.16 6.14
N VAL A 156 -23.19 9.19 6.16
CA VAL A 156 -22.85 10.56 5.71
C VAL A 156 -21.59 11.12 6.41
N LEU A 157 -21.44 10.88 7.72
CA LEU A 157 -20.28 11.34 8.49
C LEU A 157 -18.97 10.65 8.08
N SER A 158 -19.06 9.56 7.34
CA SER A 158 -17.91 8.78 6.87
C SER A 158 -17.38 9.26 5.52
N LEU A 159 -18.01 10.24 4.87
CA LEU A 159 -17.50 10.85 3.62
C LEU A 159 -16.04 11.33 3.71
N PRO A 160 -15.57 11.96 4.81
CA PRO A 160 -14.17 12.32 4.97
C PRO A 160 -13.20 11.12 4.97
N LEU A 161 -13.68 9.89 5.21
CA LEU A 161 -12.84 8.70 5.10
C LEU A 161 -12.33 8.48 3.67
N ILE A 162 -13.03 8.96 2.65
CA ILE A 162 -12.62 8.80 1.25
C ILE A 162 -11.27 9.50 0.98
N PRO A 163 -11.12 10.83 1.20
CA PRO A 163 -9.83 11.50 0.99
C PRO A 163 -8.75 11.04 1.96
N VAL A 164 -9.11 10.68 3.20
CA VAL A 164 -8.16 10.10 4.17
C VAL A 164 -7.62 8.77 3.67
N PHE A 165 -8.50 7.90 3.19
CA PHE A 165 -8.12 6.60 2.64
C PHE A 165 -7.30 6.75 1.36
N ALA A 166 -7.66 7.67 0.46
CA ALA A 166 -6.85 8.00 -0.71
C ALA A 166 -5.43 8.43 -0.33
N TRP A 167 -5.29 9.29 0.69
CA TRP A 167 -3.98 9.71 1.20
C TRP A 167 -3.17 8.54 1.79
N ILE A 168 -3.83 7.64 2.54
CA ILE A 168 -3.21 6.43 3.07
C ILE A 168 -2.71 5.54 1.94
N LEU A 169 -3.55 5.28 0.93
CA LEU A 169 -3.19 4.50 -0.26
C LEU A 169 -2.00 5.11 -0.98
N GLU A 170 -2.01 6.42 -1.17
CA GLU A 170 -0.94 7.14 -1.86
C GLU A 170 0.41 7.00 -1.14
N LYS A 171 0.44 7.33 0.16
CA LYS A 171 1.69 7.37 0.93
C LYS A 171 2.24 6.00 1.27
N ARG A 172 1.38 5.04 1.62
CA ARG A 172 1.84 3.72 2.07
C ARG A 172 2.08 2.74 0.94
N PHE A 173 1.31 2.82 -0.14
CA PHE A 173 1.29 1.80 -1.18
C PHE A 173 1.79 2.34 -2.51
N ILE A 174 1.09 3.33 -3.08
CA ILE A 174 1.36 3.83 -4.43
C ILE A 174 2.78 4.36 -4.55
N GLU A 175 3.23 5.23 -3.64
CA GLU A 175 4.60 5.78 -3.73
C GLU A 175 5.68 4.70 -3.61
N VAL A 176 5.44 3.66 -2.80
CA VAL A 176 6.40 2.55 -2.62
C VAL A 176 6.44 1.65 -3.85
N GLU A 177 5.29 1.41 -4.47
CA GLU A 177 5.14 0.65 -5.70
C GLU A 177 5.77 1.40 -6.89
N GLU A 178 5.44 2.69 -7.06
CA GLU A 178 5.99 3.54 -8.12
C GLU A 178 7.51 3.71 -7.99
N LYS A 179 8.05 3.81 -6.77
CA LYS A 179 9.52 3.83 -6.55
C LYS A 179 10.17 2.54 -7.06
N ARG A 180 9.54 1.38 -6.83
CA ARG A 180 10.03 0.09 -7.32
C ARG A 180 9.92 -0.01 -8.84
N LEU A 181 8.81 0.41 -9.43
CA LEU A 181 8.63 0.46 -10.88
C LEU A 181 9.65 1.39 -11.55
N ARG A 182 9.89 2.58 -10.96
CA ARG A 182 10.91 3.53 -11.41
C ARG A 182 12.31 2.92 -11.31
N PHE A 183 12.59 2.14 -10.28
CA PHE A 183 13.87 1.45 -10.14
C PHE A 183 14.06 0.34 -11.18
N THR A 184 13.01 -0.46 -11.43
CA THR A 184 13.08 -1.60 -12.36
C THR A 184 13.09 -1.17 -13.82
N PHE A 185 12.21 -0.26 -14.24
CA PHE A 185 11.99 0.08 -15.65
C PHE A 185 12.62 1.40 -16.11
N ARG A 186 13.20 2.19 -15.20
CA ARG A 186 14.01 3.39 -15.50
C ARG A 186 13.37 4.34 -16.52
N GLN A 187 13.90 4.40 -17.74
CA GLN A 187 13.45 5.32 -18.80
C GLN A 187 12.04 5.00 -19.28
N ASP A 188 11.65 3.73 -19.31
CA ASP A 188 10.31 3.32 -19.75
C ASP A 188 9.25 3.84 -18.77
N TRP A 189 9.55 3.74 -17.46
CA TRP A 189 8.73 4.34 -16.42
C TRP A 189 8.65 5.86 -16.56
N ALA A 190 9.79 6.53 -16.80
CA ALA A 190 9.82 7.99 -16.96
C ALA A 190 8.98 8.46 -18.17
N ARG A 191 8.93 7.70 -19.27
CA ARG A 191 8.06 7.99 -20.41
C ARG A 191 6.59 7.75 -20.10
N TYR A 192 6.29 6.68 -19.37
CA TYR A 192 4.93 6.33 -18.96
C TYR A 192 4.33 7.36 -18.00
N GLU A 193 5.08 7.77 -16.97
CA GLU A 193 4.67 8.75 -15.97
C GLU A 193 4.35 10.13 -16.56
N LYS A 194 4.98 10.52 -17.68
CA LYS A 194 4.66 11.75 -18.41
C LYS A 194 3.33 11.68 -19.16
N LYS A 195 2.90 10.47 -19.56
CA LYS A 195 1.69 10.24 -20.35
C LYS A 195 0.47 9.95 -19.49
N VAL A 196 0.68 9.29 -18.35
CA VAL A 196 -0.40 8.79 -17.51
C VAL A 196 -0.26 9.34 -16.10
N ARG A 197 -1.34 9.95 -15.60
CA ARG A 197 -1.40 10.52 -14.26
C ARG A 197 -1.47 9.42 -13.20
N ARG A 198 -1.09 9.75 -11.96
CA ARG A 198 -1.10 8.82 -10.82
C ARG A 198 -2.53 8.37 -10.52
N TRP A 199 -3.39 9.36 -10.32
CA TRP A 199 -4.85 9.28 -10.32
C TRP A 199 -5.37 9.79 -11.68
N LEU A 200 -6.58 9.42 -12.12
CA LEU A 200 -7.18 9.82 -13.43
C LEU A 200 -6.90 11.29 -13.81
#